data_AF-A0A0R2HMK0-F1
#
_entry.id   AF-A0A0R2HMK0-F1
#
_cell.length_a   1.000
_cell.length_b   1.000
_cell.length_c   1.000
_cell.angle_alpha   90.00
_cell.angle_beta   90.00
_cell.angle_gamma   90.00
#
_symmetry.space_group_name_H-M   'P 1'
#
loop_
_entity.id
_entity.type
_entity.pdbx_description
1 polymer ?
#
loop_
_entity_poly.entity_id
_entity_poly.type
_entity_poly.pdbx_seq_one_letter_code
_entity_poly.pdbx_strand_id
1 'polypeptide(L)'
;MTELEKLVAREELKTLVDNYATESDRNNQDYYVNVFTEDCHVRVCFNNELGMDLTNVHDLIKAYKGFGAAKESFHMNAIIGK
;
A
#
# COMPACT_ATOMS: atom_id res chain seq x y z
N MET A 1 -23.54 13.23 11.81
CA MET A 1 -22.12 13.54 11.98
C MET A 1 -21.94 15.05 12.03
N THR A 2 -21.51 15.58 13.17
CA THR A 2 -21.19 17.00 13.39
C THR A 2 -19.90 17.38 12.67
N GLU A 3 -19.61 18.69 12.56
CA GLU A 3 -18.34 19.16 11.99
C GLU A 3 -17.12 18.73 12.81
N LEU A 4 -17.26 18.65 14.14
CA LEU A 4 -16.20 18.13 15.01
C LEU A 4 -15.94 16.64 14.74
N GLU A 5 -16.99 15.83 14.62
CA GLU A 5 -16.87 14.40 14.31
C GLU A 5 -16.22 14.16 12.93
N LYS A 6 -16.50 15.03 11.95
CA LYS A 6 -15.83 14.99 10.63
C LYS A 6 -14.34 15.32 10.73
N LEU A 7 -13.96 16.29 11.57
CA LEU A 7 -12.56 16.67 11.75
C LEU A 7 -11.76 15.52 12.38
N VAL A 8 -12.28 14.93 13.46
CA VAL A 8 -11.66 13.79 14.13
C VAL A 8 -11.49 12.61 13.18
N ALA A 9 -12.53 12.26 12.43
CA ALA A 9 -12.44 11.18 11.44
C ALA A 9 -11.35 11.43 10.37
N ARG A 10 -11.15 12.69 9.95
CA ARG A 10 -10.08 13.04 9.00
C ARG A 10 -8.69 12.90 9.61
N GLU A 11 -8.52 13.23 10.89
CA GLU A 11 -7.25 13.07 11.60
C GLU A 11 -6.88 11.59 11.80
N GLU A 12 -7.87 10.75 12.10
CA GLU A 12 -7.70 9.29 12.18
C GLU A 12 -7.31 8.70 10.82
N LEU A 13 -8.02 9.09 9.75
CA LEU A 13 -7.68 8.69 8.38
C LEU A 13 -6.27 9.14 7.97
N LYS A 14 -5.88 10.38 8.32
CA LYS A 14 -4.53 10.88 8.06
C LYS A 14 -3.47 9.99 8.70
N THR A 15 -3.68 9.59 9.96
CA THR A 15 -2.75 8.72 10.68
C THR A 15 -2.58 7.36 9.98
N LEU A 16 -3.69 6.77 9.53
CA LEU A 16 -3.67 5.50 8.77
C LEU A 16 -2.89 5.63 7.45
N VAL A 17 -3.10 6.73 6.71
CA VAL A 17 -2.38 7.02 5.45
C VAL A 17 -0.88 7.23 5.69
N ASP A 18 -0.51 8.00 6.71
CA ASP A 18 0.90 8.27 7.05
C ASP A 18 1.64 6.98 7.44
N ASN A 19 1.00 6.12 8.24
CA ASN A 19 1.55 4.83 8.63
C ASN A 19 1.70 3.89 7.44
N TYR A 20 0.69 3.82 6.56
CA TYR A 20 0.77 3.04 5.32
C TYR A 20 1.97 3.46 4.47
N ALA A 21 2.15 4.77 4.22
CA ALA A 21 3.26 5.28 3.42
C ALA A 21 4.62 4.96 4.06
N THR A 22 4.76 5.23 5.35
CA THR A 22 6.00 5.01 6.11
C THR A 22 6.41 3.53 6.11
N GLU A 23 5.47 2.63 6.39
CA GLU A 23 5.76 1.20 6.46
C GLU A 23 5.96 0.57 5.08
N SER A 24 5.31 1.11 4.04
CA SER A 24 5.56 0.71 2.65
C SER A 24 6.99 1.03 2.23
N ASP A 25 7.47 2.25 2.51
CA ASP A 25 8.85 2.68 2.19
C ASP A 25 9.91 1.89 2.97
N ARG A 26 9.56 1.40 4.16
CA ARG A 26 10.40 0.50 4.97
C ARG A 26 10.38 -0.96 4.52
N ASN A 27 9.66 -1.29 3.45
CA ASN A 27 9.45 -2.67 3.00
C ASN A 27 8.80 -3.56 4.09
N ASN A 28 7.92 -2.98 4.92
CA ASN A 28 7.21 -3.65 6.00
C ASN A 28 5.71 -3.81 5.68
N GLN A 29 5.41 -4.47 4.56
CA GLN A 29 4.02 -4.68 4.12
C GLN A 29 3.21 -5.48 5.14
N ASP A 30 3.82 -6.30 6.01
CA ASP A 30 3.09 -7.02 7.05
C ASP A 30 2.31 -6.08 7.99
N TYR A 31 2.73 -4.81 8.10
CA TYR A 31 2.01 -3.81 8.87
C TYR A 31 0.62 -3.48 8.32
N TYR A 32 0.32 -3.78 7.05
CA TYR A 32 -0.93 -3.40 6.39
C TYR A 32 -2.19 -3.93 7.09
N VAL A 33 -2.08 -5.03 7.85
CA VAL A 33 -3.19 -5.54 8.69
C VAL A 33 -3.66 -4.57 9.77
N ASN A 34 -2.84 -3.58 10.14
CA ASN A 34 -3.19 -2.54 11.11
C ASN A 34 -3.82 -1.31 10.44
N VAL A 35 -3.83 -1.25 9.11
CA VAL A 35 -4.36 -0.12 8.32
C VAL A 35 -5.65 -0.49 7.61
N PHE A 36 -5.69 -1.69 7.00
CA PHE A 36 -6.82 -2.16 6.21
C PHE A 36 -7.62 -3.23 6.95
N THR A 37 -8.93 -3.23 6.70
CA THR A 37 -9.79 -4.34 7.12
C THR A 37 -9.49 -5.58 6.29
N GLU A 38 -9.85 -6.76 6.82
CA GLU A 38 -9.58 -8.04 6.15
C GLU A 38 -10.21 -8.12 4.75
N ASP A 39 -11.38 -7.51 4.58
CA ASP A 39 -12.16 -7.43 3.34
C ASP A 39 -11.80 -6.25 2.44
N CYS A 40 -10.61 -5.67 2.58
CA CYS A 40 -10.23 -4.54 1.75
C CYS A 40 -10.14 -4.92 0.26
N HIS A 41 -10.61 -4.03 -0.60
CA HIS A 41 -10.55 -4.17 -2.05
C HIS A 41 -9.64 -3.09 -2.66
N VAL A 42 -8.52 -3.52 -3.24
CA VAL A 42 -7.54 -2.63 -3.88
C VAL A 42 -7.40 -3.00 -5.36
N ARG A 43 -7.72 -2.03 -6.21
CA ARG A 43 -7.55 -2.13 -7.67
C ARG A 43 -6.41 -1.24 -8.10
N VAL A 44 -5.37 -1.82 -8.70
CA VAL A 44 -4.20 -1.10 -9.19
C VAL A 44 -4.24 -1.08 -10.71
N CYS A 45 -4.22 0.12 -11.28
CA CYS A 45 -4.24 0.32 -12.71
C CYS A 45 -2.86 0.78 -13.21
N PHE A 46 -2.40 0.20 -14.31
CA PHE A 46 -1.21 0.64 -15.05
C PHE A 46 -1.64 1.05 -16.45
N ASN A 47 -1.21 2.22 -16.93
CA ASN A 47 -1.57 2.72 -18.26
C ASN A 47 -3.09 2.69 -18.56
N ASN A 48 -3.91 3.06 -17.59
CA ASN A 48 -5.40 3.00 -17.62
C ASN A 48 -6.00 1.59 -17.73
N GLU A 49 -5.20 0.53 -17.63
CA GLU A 49 -5.66 -0.86 -17.60
C GLU A 49 -5.59 -1.41 -16.18
N LEU A 50 -6.57 -2.24 -15.80
CA LEU A 50 -6.55 -2.94 -14.51
C LEU A 50 -5.40 -3.96 -14.52
N GLY A 51 -4.39 -3.74 -13.67
CA GLY A 51 -3.26 -4.66 -13.53
C GLY A 51 -3.36 -5.59 -12.33
N MET A 52 -3.98 -5.13 -11.24
CA MET A 52 -4.25 -5.96 -10.06
C MET A 52 -5.62 -5.68 -9.49
N ASP A 53 -6.28 -6.74 -9.03
CA ASP A 53 -7.51 -6.69 -8.26
C ASP A 53 -7.32 -7.59 -7.03
N LEU A 54 -7.21 -6.98 -5.86
CA LEU A 54 -6.86 -7.61 -4.60
C LEU A 54 -8.04 -7.45 -3.67
N THR A 55 -8.58 -8.56 -3.17
CA THR A 55 -9.87 -8.57 -2.45
C THR A 55 -9.74 -8.91 -0.97
N ASN A 56 -8.51 -8.90 -0.44
CA ASN A 56 -8.24 -9.00 0.99
C ASN A 56 -6.84 -8.44 1.30
N VAL A 57 -6.60 -8.15 2.58
CA VAL A 57 -5.33 -7.57 3.05
C VAL A 57 -4.14 -8.51 2.85
N HIS A 58 -4.33 -9.82 2.90
CA HIS A 58 -3.23 -10.78 2.74
C HIS A 58 -2.71 -10.86 1.31
N ASP A 59 -3.62 -10.81 0.33
CA ASP A 59 -3.28 -10.72 -1.09
C ASP A 59 -2.60 -9.37 -1.41
N LEU A 60 -3.05 -8.29 -0.78
CA LEU A 60 -2.39 -6.99 -0.84
C LEU A 60 -0.94 -7.07 -0.36
N ILE A 61 -0.71 -7.64 0.83
CA ILE A 61 0.63 -7.83 1.40
C ILE A 61 1.51 -8.66 0.47
N LYS A 62 0.99 -9.80 0.00
CA LYS A 62 1.71 -10.72 -0.89
C LYS A 62 2.11 -10.04 -2.19
N ALA A 63 1.18 -9.32 -2.82
CA ALA A 63 1.43 -8.59 -4.06
C ALA A 63 2.51 -7.52 -3.84
N TYR A 64 2.36 -6.66 -2.84
CA TYR A 64 3.27 -5.52 -2.62
C TYR A 64 4.67 -5.94 -2.16
N LYS A 65 4.82 -7.05 -1.42
CA LYS A 65 6.14 -7.66 -1.17
C LYS A 65 6.80 -8.12 -2.48
N GLY A 66 6.02 -8.71 -3.39
CA GLY A 66 6.48 -9.09 -4.73
C GLY A 66 6.92 -7.87 -5.56
N PHE A 67 6.16 -6.77 -5.50
CA PHE A 67 6.52 -5.52 -6.18
C PHE A 67 7.75 -4.84 -5.57
N GLY A 68 7.90 -4.85 -4.24
CA GLY A 68 9.09 -4.34 -3.56
C GLY A 68 10.36 -5.05 -4.04
N ALA A 69 10.34 -6.39 -4.04
CA ALA A 69 11.44 -7.21 -4.57
C ALA A 69 11.70 -6.96 -6.07
N ALA A 70 10.64 -6.81 -6.88
CA ALA A 70 10.79 -6.46 -8.29
C ALA A 70 11.43 -5.07 -8.46
N LYS A 71 10.95 -4.05 -7.73
CA LYS A 71 11.49 -2.68 -7.75
C LYS A 71 12.97 -2.66 -7.35
N GLU A 72 13.35 -3.34 -6.27
CA GLU A 72 14.75 -3.47 -5.86
C GLU A 72 15.61 -4.15 -6.94
N SER A 73 15.10 -5.23 -7.57
CA SER A 73 15.82 -5.89 -8.67
C SER A 73 16.00 -5.00 -9.91
N PHE A 74 15.02 -4.12 -10.22
CA PHE A 74 15.15 -3.13 -11.29
C PHE A 74 16.22 -2.08 -10.96
N HIS A 75 16.30 -1.63 -9.70
CA HIS A 75 17.36 -0.71 -9.25
C HIS A 75 18.75 -1.37 -9.28
N MET A 76 18.87 -2.64 -8.91
CA MET A 76 20.13 -3.40 -8.95
C MET A 76 20.63 -3.63 -10.39
N ASN A 77 19.73 -4.04 -11.31
CA ASN A 77 20.10 -4.27 -12.71
C ASN A 77 20.47 -2.96 -13.45
N ALA A 78 19.91 -1.82 -13.05
CA ALA A 78 20.27 -0.50 -13.61
C ALA A 78 21.65 0.01 -13.15
N ILE A 79 22.20 -0.53 -12.05
CA ILE A 79 23.53 -0.16 -11.53
C ILE A 79 24.65 -0.96 -12.20
N ILE A 80 24.39 -2.20 -12.63
CA ILE A 80 25.40 -3.11 -13.21
C ILE A 80 25.57 -2.87 -14.73
N GLY A 81 24.66 -2.12 -15.36
CA GLY A 81 24.67 -1.83 -16.80
C GLY A 81 25.39 -0.55 -17.22
N LYS A 82 26.30 0.00 -16.40
CA LYS A 82 27.16 1.14 -16.77
C LYS A 82 28.59 0.72 -17.00
#